data_AF-A0A0S8A155-F1
#
_entry.id   AF-A0A0S8A155-F1
#
_cell.length_a   1.000
_cell.length_b   1.000
_cell.length_c   1.000
_cell.angle_alpha   90.00
_cell.angle_beta   90.00
_cell.angle_gamma   90.00
#
_symmetry.space_group_name_H-M   'P 1'
#
loop_
_entity.id
_entity.type
_entity.pdbx_description
1 polymer ?
#
loop_
_entity_poly.entity_id
_entity_poly.type
_entity_poly.pdbx_seq_one_letter_code
_entity_poly.pdbx_strand_id
1 'polypeptide(L)'
;MLKRTSFGVHRDALSAAQSMGIDAYLENQLNYQTIDDGDLESTLATLFPNTTQSPEQLIAGFPDNAGIVAQQMAMASQYRQIFSQRQLYEVMVEFWSEHFNIHLLNGLGPTLKPEDDRQVIRAHALGNFRDLLGASAHSPSMLFYLDNFYNLASAPNENYARELMELHTLGVDGGYTEEDVKEVARC
;
A
#
# COMPACT_ATOMS: atom_id res chain seq x y z
N MET A 1 -19.95 -13.21 -4.61
CA MET A 1 -19.62 -12.12 -3.69
C MET A 1 -18.26 -12.39 -3.04
N LEU A 2 -18.11 -13.38 -2.15
CA LEU A 2 -16.84 -13.65 -1.45
C LEU A 2 -15.60 -13.71 -2.36
N LYS A 3 -15.67 -14.38 -3.52
CA LYS A 3 -14.57 -14.39 -4.52
C LYS A 3 -14.09 -13.01 -5.02
N ARG A 4 -14.85 -11.92 -4.77
CA ARG A 4 -14.52 -10.54 -5.14
C ARG A 4 -14.16 -9.66 -3.94
N THR A 5 -14.40 -10.14 -2.72
CA THR A 5 -14.26 -9.35 -1.48
C THR A 5 -13.34 -10.03 -0.46
N SER A 6 -12.64 -11.08 -0.88
CA SER A 6 -11.68 -11.84 -0.08
C SER A 6 -10.68 -12.57 -1.00
N PHE A 7 -9.57 -13.04 -0.45
CA PHE A 7 -8.55 -13.84 -1.16
C PHE A 7 -8.99 -15.30 -1.36
N GLY A 8 -10.26 -15.51 -1.69
CA GLY A 8 -10.88 -16.82 -1.80
C GLY A 8 -11.90 -17.10 -0.69
N VAL A 9 -12.53 -18.28 -0.76
CA VAL A 9 -13.61 -18.64 0.17
C VAL A 9 -13.01 -19.22 1.45
N HIS A 10 -12.93 -18.41 2.50
CA HIS A 10 -12.61 -18.88 3.86
C HIS A 10 -13.85 -19.45 4.55
N ARG A 11 -13.66 -20.49 5.36
CA ARG A 11 -14.75 -21.12 6.13
C ARG A 11 -15.44 -20.13 7.06
N ASP A 12 -14.66 -19.27 7.72
CA ASP A 12 -15.18 -18.31 8.70
C ASP A 12 -15.95 -17.18 8.00
N ALA A 13 -15.40 -16.65 6.90
CA ALA A 13 -16.08 -15.66 6.06
C ALA A 13 -17.39 -16.21 5.46
N LEU A 14 -17.40 -17.47 5.00
CA LEU A 14 -18.61 -18.11 4.50
C LEU A 14 -19.65 -18.30 5.61
N SER A 15 -19.22 -18.75 6.78
CA SER A 15 -20.10 -18.97 7.94
C SER A 15 -20.69 -17.64 8.43
N ALA A 16 -19.90 -16.58 8.48
CA ALA A 16 -20.33 -15.23 8.81
C ALA A 16 -21.35 -14.70 7.79
N ALA A 17 -21.03 -14.76 6.49
CA ALA A 17 -21.94 -14.30 5.45
C ALA A 17 -23.27 -15.08 5.42
N GLN A 18 -23.26 -16.38 5.76
CA GLN A 18 -24.47 -17.19 5.87
C GLN A 18 -25.30 -16.85 7.11
N SER A 19 -24.67 -16.50 8.24
CA SER A 19 -25.36 -16.24 9.49
C SER A 19 -25.98 -14.84 9.56
N MET A 20 -25.26 -13.80 9.12
CA MET A 20 -25.74 -12.41 9.19
C MET A 20 -26.40 -11.93 7.89
N GLY A 21 -26.23 -12.66 6.79
CA GLY A 21 -26.62 -12.22 5.45
C GLY A 21 -25.53 -11.40 4.76
N ILE A 22 -25.59 -11.36 3.43
CA ILE A 22 -24.54 -10.78 2.58
C ILE A 22 -24.35 -9.29 2.83
N ASP A 23 -25.43 -8.52 2.94
CA ASP A 23 -25.35 -7.06 3.08
C ASP A 23 -24.75 -6.67 4.43
N ALA A 24 -25.18 -7.33 5.51
CA ALA A 24 -24.62 -7.10 6.85
C ALA A 24 -23.14 -7.51 6.94
N TYR A 25 -22.74 -8.59 6.24
CA TYR A 25 -21.34 -8.99 6.13
C TYR A 25 -20.50 -7.93 5.42
N LEU A 26 -20.99 -7.38 4.30
CA LEU A 26 -20.28 -6.31 3.59
C LEU A 26 -20.15 -5.05 4.43
N GLU A 27 -21.21 -4.64 5.13
CA GLU A 27 -21.16 -3.49 6.04
C GLU A 27 -20.14 -3.70 7.17
N ASN A 28 -20.08 -4.90 7.73
CA ASN A 28 -19.06 -5.25 8.72
C ASN A 28 -17.63 -5.19 8.14
N GLN A 29 -17.43 -5.69 6.92
CA GLN A 29 -16.13 -5.65 6.24
C GLN A 29 -15.69 -4.23 5.85
N LEU A 30 -16.64 -3.36 5.49
CA LEU A 30 -16.37 -1.93 5.26
C LEU A 30 -15.98 -1.23 6.57
N ASN A 31 -16.57 -1.65 7.69
CA ASN A 31 -16.18 -1.20 9.03
C ASN A 31 -15.08 -2.08 9.66
N TYR A 32 -14.01 -2.32 8.90
CA TYR A 32 -12.93 -3.25 9.26
C TYR A 32 -12.29 -3.02 10.64
N GLN A 33 -12.34 -1.78 11.15
CA GLN A 33 -11.81 -1.43 12.48
C GLN A 33 -12.59 -2.10 13.62
N THR A 34 -13.84 -2.51 13.38
CA THR A 34 -14.66 -3.27 14.34
C THR A 34 -14.34 -4.76 14.35
N ILE A 35 -13.56 -5.24 13.38
CA ILE A 35 -13.13 -6.62 13.27
C ILE A 35 -11.78 -6.76 13.99
N ASP A 36 -11.74 -7.67 14.97
CA ASP A 36 -10.55 -7.90 15.76
C ASP A 36 -9.54 -8.81 15.02
N ASP A 37 -8.37 -8.24 14.75
CA ASP A 37 -7.18 -8.94 14.21
C ASP A 37 -5.98 -8.77 15.17
N GLY A 38 -6.19 -8.42 16.45
CA GLY A 38 -5.12 -8.12 17.40
C GLY A 38 -4.12 -9.27 17.60
N ASP A 39 -4.62 -10.50 17.67
CA ASP A 39 -3.77 -11.71 17.77
C ASP A 39 -2.93 -11.92 16.51
N LEU A 40 -3.50 -11.65 15.33
CA LEU A 40 -2.80 -11.73 14.06
C LEU A 40 -1.71 -10.66 13.98
N GLU A 41 -2.02 -9.40 14.31
CA GLU A 41 -1.04 -8.32 14.31
C GLU A 41 0.09 -8.57 15.31
N SER A 42 -0.20 -9.16 16.47
CA SER A 42 0.82 -9.59 17.45
C SER A 42 1.72 -10.70 16.90
N THR A 43 1.12 -11.67 16.19
CA THR A 43 1.84 -12.75 15.51
C THR A 43 2.76 -12.20 14.42
N LEU A 44 2.25 -11.28 13.59
CA LEU A 44 3.01 -10.63 12.52
C LEU A 44 4.18 -9.82 13.08
N ALA A 45 3.98 -9.05 14.14
CA ALA A 45 5.04 -8.29 14.78
C ALA A 45 6.14 -9.20 15.37
N THR A 46 5.78 -10.41 15.81
CA THR A 46 6.72 -11.40 16.34
C THR A 46 7.49 -12.12 15.23
N LEU A 47 6.80 -12.56 14.18
CA LEU A 47 7.40 -13.34 13.09
C LEU A 47 8.14 -12.46 12.06
N PHE A 48 7.65 -11.25 11.84
CA PHE A 48 8.09 -10.33 10.79
C PHE A 48 8.37 -8.92 11.34
N PRO A 49 9.27 -8.79 12.34
CA PRO A 49 9.48 -7.55 13.09
C PRO A 49 9.96 -6.37 12.23
N ASN A 50 10.62 -6.61 11.09
CA ASN A 50 11.09 -5.53 10.22
C ASN A 50 9.91 -4.79 9.55
N THR A 51 8.73 -5.43 9.46
CA THR A 51 7.54 -4.81 8.87
C THR A 51 6.94 -3.70 9.72
N THR A 52 7.33 -3.59 11.00
CA THR A 52 6.86 -2.56 11.93
C THR A 52 7.92 -1.51 12.26
N GLN A 53 9.16 -1.70 11.81
CA GLN A 53 10.25 -0.78 12.09
C GLN A 53 10.14 0.52 11.28
N SER A 54 10.70 1.60 11.84
CA SER A 54 10.83 2.87 11.14
C SER A 54 12.02 2.84 10.16
N PRO A 55 12.08 3.73 9.16
CA PRO A 55 13.23 3.84 8.27
C PRO A 55 14.56 4.01 9.01
N GLU A 56 14.59 4.77 10.11
CA GLU A 56 15.80 5.01 10.92
C GLU A 56 16.31 3.74 11.60
N GLN A 57 15.42 2.80 11.89
CA GLN A 57 15.81 1.50 12.45
C GLN A 57 16.30 0.55 11.35
N LEU A 58 15.61 0.54 10.21
CA LEU A 58 15.93 -0.35 9.10
C LEU A 58 17.22 0.04 8.38
N ILE A 59 17.55 1.33 8.30
CA ILE A 59 18.76 1.82 7.62
C ILE A 59 20.05 1.34 8.31
N ALA A 60 20.01 1.09 9.62
CA ALA A 60 21.17 0.62 10.37
C ALA A 60 21.67 -0.77 9.92
N GLY A 61 20.78 -1.59 9.33
CA GLY A 61 21.13 -2.90 8.78
C GLY A 61 21.30 -2.91 7.25
N PHE A 62 21.07 -1.79 6.57
CA PHE A 62 21.15 -1.72 5.12
C PHE A 62 22.62 -1.64 4.65
N PRO A 63 23.02 -2.32 3.55
CA PRO A 63 22.19 -3.12 2.65
C PRO A 63 22.04 -4.60 3.05
N ASP A 64 22.76 -5.07 4.07
CA ASP A 64 22.82 -6.50 4.42
C ASP A 64 21.46 -7.10 4.81
N ASN A 65 20.58 -6.29 5.39
CA ASN A 65 19.22 -6.69 5.77
C ASN A 65 18.19 -6.59 4.62
N ALA A 66 18.54 -6.05 3.45
CA ALA A 66 17.57 -5.76 2.39
C ALA A 66 16.72 -6.98 2.01
N GLY A 67 17.38 -8.14 1.84
CA GLY A 67 16.71 -9.39 1.48
C GLY A 67 15.76 -9.89 2.58
N ILE A 68 16.13 -9.78 3.86
CA ILE A 68 15.28 -10.25 4.96
C ILE A 68 14.09 -9.31 5.18
N VAL A 69 14.25 -8.00 5.00
CA VAL A 69 13.12 -7.06 5.09
C VAL A 69 12.13 -7.33 3.94
N ALA A 70 12.63 -7.52 2.73
CA ALA A 70 11.79 -7.82 1.57
C ALA A 70 11.02 -9.14 1.74
N GLN A 71 11.70 -10.18 2.24
CA GLN A 71 11.08 -11.46 2.55
C GLN A 71 9.98 -11.31 3.62
N GLN A 72 10.25 -10.57 4.70
CA GLN A 72 9.28 -10.38 5.78
C GLN A 72 8.05 -9.58 5.31
N MET A 73 8.21 -8.56 4.47
CA MET A 73 7.09 -7.83 3.85
C MET A 73 6.20 -8.77 3.03
N ALA A 74 6.80 -9.62 2.18
CA ALA A 74 6.06 -10.57 1.36
C ALA A 74 5.35 -11.64 2.20
N MET A 75 5.99 -12.15 3.25
CA MET A 75 5.41 -13.14 4.16
C MET A 75 4.28 -12.54 5.00
N ALA A 76 4.43 -11.31 5.48
CA ALA A 76 3.40 -10.62 6.25
C ALA A 76 2.15 -10.35 5.42
N SER A 77 2.30 -9.92 4.15
CA SER A 77 1.16 -9.78 3.23
C SER A 77 0.42 -11.11 3.07
N GLN A 78 1.13 -12.18 2.73
CA GLN A 78 0.52 -13.52 2.59
C GLN A 78 -0.17 -14.00 3.87
N TYR A 79 0.44 -13.76 5.04
CA TYR A 79 -0.18 -14.11 6.32
C TYR A 79 -1.50 -13.37 6.52
N ARG A 80 -1.56 -12.07 6.22
CA ARG A 80 -2.81 -11.30 6.31
C ARG A 80 -3.86 -11.79 5.32
N GLN A 81 -3.47 -12.07 4.06
CA GLN A 81 -4.39 -12.63 3.06
C GLN A 81 -5.05 -13.93 3.54
N ILE A 82 -4.30 -14.80 4.23
CA ILE A 82 -4.77 -16.10 4.71
C ILE A 82 -5.53 -16.00 6.04
N PHE A 83 -5.06 -15.21 7.00
CA PHE A 83 -5.52 -15.29 8.39
C PHE A 83 -6.31 -14.08 8.88
N SER A 84 -6.28 -12.94 8.17
CA SER A 84 -7.04 -11.75 8.57
C SER A 84 -8.54 -12.01 8.42
N GLN A 85 -9.31 -11.54 9.41
CA GLN A 85 -10.76 -11.50 9.30
C GLN A 85 -11.25 -10.27 8.50
N ARG A 86 -10.37 -9.29 8.28
CA ARG A 86 -10.59 -8.04 7.52
C ARG A 86 -10.36 -8.24 6.02
N GLN A 87 -10.98 -9.27 5.45
CA GLN A 87 -10.71 -9.72 4.09
C GLN A 87 -10.91 -8.65 3.00
N LEU A 88 -11.97 -7.84 3.08
CA LEU A 88 -12.18 -6.76 2.10
C LEU A 88 -11.07 -5.69 2.19
N TYR A 89 -10.68 -5.34 3.41
CA TYR A 89 -9.61 -4.37 3.65
C TYR A 89 -8.28 -4.86 3.07
N GLU A 90 -7.92 -6.13 3.30
CA GLU A 90 -6.69 -6.71 2.74
C GLU A 90 -6.70 -6.79 1.22
N VAL A 91 -7.87 -7.07 0.60
CA VAL A 91 -8.01 -7.01 -0.87
C VAL A 91 -7.74 -5.60 -1.40
N MET A 92 -8.25 -4.57 -0.70
CA MET A 92 -8.02 -3.18 -1.09
C MET A 92 -6.57 -2.76 -0.85
N VAL A 93 -5.92 -3.24 0.20
CA VAL A 93 -4.48 -2.98 0.43
C VAL A 93 -3.63 -3.54 -0.70
N GLU A 94 -3.90 -4.77 -1.16
CA GLU A 94 -3.21 -5.36 -2.31
C GLU A 94 -3.49 -4.54 -3.58
N PHE A 95 -4.76 -4.21 -3.84
CA PHE A 95 -5.15 -3.43 -5.01
C PHE A 95 -4.41 -2.09 -5.07
N TRP A 96 -4.34 -1.34 -3.96
CA TRP A 96 -3.65 -0.06 -3.92
C TRP A 96 -2.11 -0.19 -3.91
N SER A 97 -1.57 -1.26 -3.31
CA SER A 97 -0.14 -1.56 -3.40
C SER A 97 0.31 -1.82 -4.83
N GLU A 98 -0.55 -2.45 -5.64
CA GLU A 98 -0.30 -2.66 -7.06
C GLU A 98 -0.56 -1.40 -7.90
N HIS A 99 -1.57 -0.59 -7.55
CA HIS A 99 -1.87 0.66 -8.26
C HIS A 99 -0.79 1.73 -8.08
N PHE A 100 -0.23 1.84 -6.86
CA PHE A 100 0.89 2.72 -6.51
C PHE A 100 2.18 1.93 -6.36
N ASN A 101 2.45 1.03 -7.32
CA ASN A 101 3.54 0.07 -7.24
C ASN A 101 4.89 0.76 -6.95
N ILE A 102 5.62 0.20 -5.97
CA ILE A 102 7.01 0.56 -5.68
C ILE A 102 7.80 -0.73 -5.65
N HIS A 103 8.83 -0.84 -6.50
CA HIS A 103 9.69 -2.02 -6.50
C HIS A 103 10.48 -2.11 -5.20
N LEU A 104 10.13 -3.09 -4.36
CA LEU A 104 10.65 -3.26 -3.00
C LEU A 104 12.17 -3.38 -2.93
N LEU A 105 12.83 -3.97 -3.94
CA LEU A 105 14.29 -4.14 -3.96
C LEU A 105 15.04 -3.03 -4.73
N ASN A 106 14.35 -1.94 -5.11
CA ASN A 106 15.02 -0.79 -5.72
C ASN A 106 15.69 0.09 -4.65
N GLY A 107 17.02 0.07 -4.57
CA GLY A 107 17.80 0.93 -3.68
C GLY A 107 17.34 0.85 -2.21
N LEU A 108 16.86 1.98 -1.66
CA LEU A 108 16.35 2.09 -0.28
C LEU A 108 14.93 1.52 -0.09
N GLY A 109 14.34 0.90 -1.11
CA GLY A 109 13.02 0.27 -1.05
C GLY A 109 12.79 -0.59 0.20
N PRO A 110 13.70 -1.50 0.59
CA PRO A 110 13.51 -2.31 1.79
C PRO A 110 13.49 -1.50 3.09
N THR A 111 14.09 -0.32 3.10
CA THR A 111 14.11 0.60 4.25
C THR A 111 12.85 1.47 4.32
N LEU A 112 12.35 1.93 3.17
CA LEU A 112 11.26 2.92 3.08
C LEU A 112 9.87 2.29 2.91
N LYS A 113 9.78 1.18 2.17
CA LYS A 113 8.49 0.54 1.84
C LYS A 113 7.69 0.04 3.05
N PRO A 114 8.30 -0.45 4.15
CA PRO A 114 7.53 -0.85 5.33
C PRO A 114 6.74 0.31 5.93
N GLU A 115 7.29 1.52 5.96
CA GLU A 115 6.56 2.70 6.44
C GLU A 115 5.46 3.12 5.45
N ASP A 116 5.77 3.14 4.15
CA ASP A 116 4.78 3.39 3.10
C ASP A 116 3.57 2.43 3.18
N ASP A 117 3.80 1.13 3.35
CA ASP A 117 2.72 0.15 3.53
C ASP A 117 1.80 0.53 4.71
N ARG A 118 2.37 0.92 5.85
CA ARG A 118 1.61 1.25 7.07
C ARG A 118 0.90 2.59 6.99
N GLN A 119 1.62 3.63 6.57
CA GLN A 119 1.19 5.03 6.70
C GLN A 119 0.51 5.57 5.44
N VAL A 120 0.66 4.90 4.29
CA VAL A 120 0.05 5.31 3.02
C VAL A 120 -0.99 4.29 2.60
N ILE A 121 -0.58 3.07 2.27
CA ILE A 121 -1.51 2.11 1.68
C ILE A 121 -2.55 1.66 2.71
N ARG A 122 -2.10 1.13 3.85
CA ARG A 122 -2.99 0.60 4.90
C ARG A 122 -3.85 1.69 5.53
N ALA A 123 -3.26 2.84 5.83
CA ALA A 123 -3.98 3.97 6.43
C ALA A 123 -5.14 4.47 5.55
N HIS A 124 -5.05 4.31 4.22
CA HIS A 124 -6.03 4.85 3.27
C HIS A 124 -6.77 3.80 2.43
N ALA A 125 -6.61 2.50 2.69
CA ALA A 125 -7.10 1.43 1.81
C ALA A 125 -8.61 1.46 1.52
N LEU A 126 -9.43 1.83 2.52
CA LEU A 126 -10.88 2.02 2.40
C LEU A 126 -11.30 3.51 2.48
N GLY A 127 -10.33 4.41 2.34
CA GLY A 127 -10.51 5.85 2.49
C GLY A 127 -10.80 6.59 1.18
N ASN A 128 -10.56 7.90 1.19
CA ASN A 128 -10.72 8.75 0.02
C ASN A 128 -9.50 8.66 -0.91
N PHE A 129 -9.76 8.49 -2.21
CA PHE A 129 -8.69 8.39 -3.22
C PHE A 129 -7.79 9.63 -3.28
N ARG A 130 -8.33 10.85 -3.10
CA ARG A 130 -7.54 12.08 -3.08
C ARG A 130 -6.52 12.08 -1.94
N ASP A 131 -6.93 11.59 -0.78
CA ASP A 131 -6.07 11.54 0.40
C ASP A 131 -4.99 10.46 0.22
N LEU A 132 -5.35 9.29 -0.33
CA LEU A 132 -4.39 8.24 -0.68
C LEU A 132 -3.37 8.73 -1.72
N LEU A 133 -3.85 9.39 -2.79
CA LEU A 133 -3.00 9.96 -3.83
C LEU A 133 -2.03 10.98 -3.24
N GLY A 134 -2.53 11.87 -2.37
CA GLY A 134 -1.70 12.84 -1.65
C GLY A 134 -0.67 12.17 -0.74
N ALA A 135 -1.06 11.15 0.02
CA ALA A 135 -0.17 10.41 0.90
C ALA A 135 0.93 9.68 0.11
N SER A 136 0.57 9.06 -1.02
CA SER A 136 1.53 8.40 -1.93
C SER A 136 2.52 9.40 -2.52
N ALA A 137 2.03 10.57 -2.96
CA ALA A 137 2.88 11.62 -3.51
C ALA A 137 3.92 12.18 -2.54
N HIS A 138 3.66 12.12 -1.23
CA HIS A 138 4.57 12.57 -0.19
C HIS A 138 5.34 11.42 0.49
N SER A 139 5.11 10.17 0.06
CA SER A 139 5.79 9.01 0.62
C SER A 139 7.29 9.05 0.29
N PRO A 140 8.20 8.94 1.28
CA PRO A 140 9.63 8.83 1.01
C PRO A 140 9.95 7.67 0.07
N SER A 141 9.20 6.57 0.17
CA SER A 141 9.39 5.39 -0.70
C SER A 141 9.05 5.69 -2.15
N MET A 142 7.96 6.41 -2.42
CA MET A 142 7.55 6.78 -3.78
C MET A 142 8.47 7.84 -4.38
N LEU A 143 8.81 8.86 -3.60
CA LEU A 143 9.74 9.92 -3.99
C LEU A 143 11.13 9.36 -4.33
N PHE A 144 11.60 8.36 -3.57
CA PHE A 144 12.84 7.65 -3.89
C PHE A 144 12.70 6.81 -5.15
N TYR A 145 11.61 6.05 -5.28
CA TYR A 145 11.41 5.12 -6.40
C TYR A 145 11.41 5.81 -7.77
N LEU A 146 10.85 7.01 -7.84
CA LEU A 146 10.67 7.76 -9.09
C LEU A 146 11.74 8.85 -9.30
N ASP A 147 12.86 8.74 -8.58
CA ASP A 147 14.00 9.67 -8.64
C ASP A 147 13.58 11.14 -8.38
N ASN A 148 12.48 11.32 -7.67
CA ASN A 148 11.85 12.60 -7.44
C ASN A 148 12.60 13.44 -6.41
N PHE A 149 13.47 12.82 -5.62
CA PHE A 149 14.41 13.50 -4.74
C PHE A 149 15.48 14.31 -5.51
N TYR A 150 15.64 14.10 -6.83
CA TYR A 150 16.45 14.96 -7.70
C TYR A 150 15.68 16.17 -8.24
N ASN A 151 14.39 16.33 -7.91
CA ASN A 151 13.58 17.44 -8.41
C ASN A 151 14.10 18.79 -7.86
N LEU A 152 14.59 19.66 -8.74
CA LEU A 152 15.07 21.00 -8.40
C LEU A 152 14.13 22.02 -9.02
N ALA A 153 13.84 23.13 -8.33
CA ALA A 153 13.01 24.21 -8.89
C ALA A 153 13.57 24.76 -10.23
N SER A 154 14.88 24.67 -10.47
CA SER A 154 15.53 25.06 -11.72
C SER A 154 15.57 23.96 -12.79
N ALA A 155 15.27 22.71 -12.43
CA ALA A 155 15.23 21.55 -13.32
C ALA A 155 14.17 20.55 -12.82
N PRO A 156 12.88 20.83 -13.10
CA PRO A 156 11.78 20.01 -12.61
C PRO A 156 11.88 18.56 -13.11
N ASN A 157 11.71 17.59 -12.20
CA ASN A 157 11.61 16.18 -12.60
C ASN A 157 10.17 15.89 -13.05
N GLU A 158 9.97 15.89 -14.36
CA GLU A 158 8.67 15.59 -14.97
C GLU A 158 8.26 14.11 -14.82
N ASN A 159 9.17 13.20 -14.44
CA ASN A 159 8.87 11.77 -14.42
C ASN A 159 7.72 11.44 -13.47
N TYR A 160 7.75 11.94 -12.24
CA TYR A 160 6.65 11.73 -11.30
C TYR A 160 5.37 12.42 -11.74
N ALA A 161 5.46 13.65 -12.27
CA ALA A 161 4.30 14.36 -12.77
C ALA A 161 3.61 13.58 -13.88
N ARG A 162 4.41 12.99 -14.77
CA ARG A 162 3.92 12.14 -15.85
C ARG A 162 3.29 10.86 -15.31
N GLU A 163 3.96 10.13 -14.43
CA GLU A 163 3.42 8.92 -13.83
C GLU A 163 2.15 9.18 -13.01
N LEU A 164 2.08 10.30 -12.30
CA LEU A 164 0.89 10.73 -11.57
C LEU A 164 -0.30 10.89 -12.51
N MET A 165 -0.11 11.54 -13.65
CA MET A 165 -1.17 11.78 -14.63
C MET A 165 -1.51 10.52 -15.43
N GLU A 166 -0.50 9.80 -15.91
CA GLU A 166 -0.64 8.66 -16.83
C GLU A 166 -1.02 7.37 -16.11
N LEU A 167 -0.33 7.03 -15.03
CA LEU A 167 -0.46 5.71 -14.39
C LEU A 167 -1.41 5.75 -13.20
N HIS A 168 -1.37 6.83 -12.42
CA HIS A 168 -2.07 6.85 -11.14
C HIS A 168 -3.45 7.51 -11.18
N THR A 169 -3.75 8.36 -12.17
CA THR A 169 -5.00 9.14 -12.18
C THR A 169 -5.80 9.09 -13.48
N LEU A 170 -5.32 9.70 -14.56
CA LEU A 170 -6.12 10.00 -15.75
C LEU A 170 -5.97 8.97 -16.89
N GLY A 171 -4.85 8.24 -16.93
CA GLY A 171 -4.51 7.40 -18.07
C GLY A 171 -3.73 8.16 -19.14
N VAL A 172 -2.99 7.44 -20.00
CA VAL A 172 -2.15 8.01 -21.08
C VAL A 172 -2.94 8.93 -22.03
N ASP A 173 -4.20 8.63 -22.30
CA ASP A 173 -5.10 9.45 -23.15
C ASP A 173 -6.12 10.25 -22.31
N GLY A 174 -5.77 10.58 -21.06
CA GLY A 174 -6.65 11.21 -20.07
C GLY A 174 -7.04 12.67 -20.33
N GLY A 175 -6.64 13.24 -21.47
CA GLY A 175 -7.00 14.59 -21.89
C GLY A 175 -6.14 15.71 -21.29
N TYR A 176 -5.00 15.39 -20.66
CA TYR A 176 -4.00 16.36 -20.23
C TYR A 176 -3.01 16.67 -21.36
N THR A 177 -2.28 17.76 -21.20
CA THR A 177 -1.25 18.21 -22.13
C THR A 177 0.13 18.12 -21.50
N GLU A 178 1.16 18.21 -22.34
CA GLU A 178 2.55 18.31 -21.88
C GLU A 178 2.78 19.54 -20.97
N GLU A 179 1.99 20.60 -21.15
CA GLU A 179 2.06 21.77 -20.27
C GLU A 179 1.54 21.43 -18.87
N ASP A 180 0.48 20.62 -18.76
CA ASP A 180 -0.05 20.19 -17.47
C ASP A 180 0.96 19.34 -16.70
N VAL A 181 1.71 18.47 -17.38
CA VAL A 181 2.82 17.69 -16.78
C VAL A 181 3.87 18.63 -16.19
N LYS A 182 4.25 19.68 -16.93
CA LYS A 182 5.24 20.66 -16.46
C LYS A 182 4.76 21.46 -15.26
N GLU A 183 3.48 21.83 -15.23
CA GLU A 183 2.91 22.53 -14.08
C GLU A 183 2.85 21.64 -12.83
N VAL A 184 2.49 20.36 -12.99
CA VAL A 184 2.52 19.38 -11.89
C VAL A 184 3.95 19.17 -11.38
N ALA A 185 4.95 19.12 -12.26
CA ALA A 185 6.36 18.92 -11.88
C ALA A 185 6.97 20.06 -11.06
N ARG A 186 6.36 21.25 -11.09
CA ARG A 186 6.80 22.43 -10.33
C ARG A 186 6.25 22.50 -8.90
N CYS A 187 5.27 21.67 -8.57
CA CYS A 187 4.69 21.57 -7.23
C CYS A 187 5.62 20.78 -6.30
#